data_AF-A0A368ULI0-F1
#
_entry.id   AF-A0A368ULI0-F1
#
_cell.length_a   1.000
_cell.length_b   1.000
_cell.length_c   1.000
_cell.angle_alpha   90.00
_cell.angle_beta   90.00
_cell.angle_gamma   90.00
#
_symmetry.space_group_name_H-M   'P 1'
#
loop_
_entity.id
_entity.type
_entity.pdbx_description
1 polymer ?
#
loop_
_entity_poly.entity_id
_entity_poly.type
_entity_poly.pdbx_seq_one_letter_code
_entity_poly.pdbx_strand_id
1 'polypeptide(L)'
;MNITLFIDTNILFVKHFYKFKQVNFIYNLKRLINDISVNNFPLTISIILPKIVVDELLQQQIESYNDKMKELNRFDFPNFEIIESVNYPNYLNEILTNELKQVDKPQTRTQIIEYSKNLKIDEIIERAIKKQPPFEGKEKDSDKGFKDVILWEMMVDYQKANKNTKTILCTNDQIFKTSFLIEEFTKRVSSTFKVVNWHKGNSDIIRLLGEILNKPTTLSIESQIIKGFEDLIYKSNLNSLFLDLKFTNPINQSIYFFKQLEIIEFNLISNIAQHEHKGDKGYYYFVVEIKIKYDFVDEVFLKSDIGDIISTSDFYEYEIIFNPKTNIYSIISYDSLEKTEFVNDGIELKKAANNV
;
A
#
# COMPACT_ATOMS: atom_id res chain seq x y z
N MET A 1 -1.43 -9.67 -29.40
CA MET A 1 -0.72 -8.59 -28.68
C MET A 1 -0.60 -9.04 -27.23
N ASN A 2 0.61 -9.13 -26.67
CA ASN A 2 0.80 -9.55 -25.28
C ASN A 2 1.07 -8.31 -24.42
N ILE A 3 0.64 -8.33 -23.16
CA ILE A 3 0.92 -7.26 -22.20
C ILE A 3 1.79 -7.84 -21.09
N THR A 4 2.88 -7.15 -20.80
CA THR A 4 3.82 -7.50 -19.74
C THR A 4 3.80 -6.39 -18.71
N LEU A 5 3.45 -6.74 -17.48
CA LEU A 5 3.33 -5.84 -16.35
C LEU A 5 4.44 -6.14 -15.35
N PHE A 6 5.45 -5.26 -15.26
CA PHE A 6 6.47 -5.31 -14.24
C PHE A 6 5.99 -4.62 -12.98
N ILE A 7 6.27 -5.23 -11.83
CA ILE A 7 5.86 -4.71 -10.52
C ILE A 7 7.09 -4.23 -9.76
N ASP A 8 7.03 -3.00 -9.27
CA ASP A 8 7.99 -2.43 -8.33
C ASP A 8 7.59 -2.73 -6.86
N THR A 9 8.54 -2.65 -5.94
CA THR A 9 8.36 -2.91 -4.50
C THR A 9 7.28 -2.02 -3.89
N ASN A 10 7.24 -0.74 -4.25
CA ASN A 10 6.28 0.22 -3.68
C ASN A 10 4.80 -0.15 -3.97
N ILE A 11 4.55 -0.98 -4.98
CA ILE A 11 3.20 -1.43 -5.36
C ILE A 11 2.71 -2.52 -4.41
N LEU A 12 3.60 -3.42 -4.00
CA LEU A 12 3.27 -4.56 -3.14
C LEU A 12 3.66 -4.35 -1.68
N PHE A 13 4.26 -3.20 -1.37
CA PHE A 13 4.76 -2.83 -0.05
C PHE A 13 3.72 -3.04 1.05
N VAL A 14 4.21 -3.55 2.18
CA VAL A 14 3.43 -3.77 3.40
C VAL A 14 4.11 -2.96 4.50
N LYS A 15 3.37 -1.99 5.05
CA LYS A 15 3.87 -1.09 6.09
C LYS A 15 4.11 -1.81 7.41
N HIS A 16 3.17 -2.67 7.79
CA HIS A 16 3.15 -3.34 9.08
C HIS A 16 2.94 -4.85 8.91
N PHE A 17 3.77 -5.64 9.58
CA PHE A 17 3.71 -7.10 9.54
C PHE A 17 3.12 -7.63 10.84
N TYR A 18 1.84 -8.03 10.79
CA TYR A 18 1.14 -8.63 11.94
C TYR A 18 1.08 -10.16 11.85
N LYS A 19 1.27 -10.72 10.65
CA LYS A 19 1.12 -12.16 10.38
C LYS A 19 2.39 -12.73 9.78
N PHE A 20 3.23 -13.34 10.61
CA PHE A 20 4.48 -13.95 10.16
C PHE A 20 4.32 -15.36 9.56
N LYS A 21 3.12 -15.97 9.62
CA LYS A 21 2.82 -17.29 9.05
C LYS A 21 2.52 -17.30 7.54
N GLN A 22 2.63 -16.15 6.87
CA GLN A 22 2.27 -15.96 5.47
C GLN A 22 3.26 -15.00 4.81
N VAL A 23 3.29 -14.95 3.48
CA VAL A 23 4.06 -13.93 2.76
C VAL A 23 3.17 -12.70 2.55
N ASN A 24 3.45 -11.61 3.26
CA ASN A 24 2.46 -10.53 3.40
C ASN A 24 2.21 -9.77 2.09
N PHE A 25 3.23 -9.57 1.25
CA PHE A 25 3.05 -8.87 -0.02
C PHE A 25 2.14 -9.62 -1.02
N ILE A 26 1.97 -10.95 -0.85
CA ILE A 26 1.08 -11.76 -1.71
C ILE A 26 -0.36 -11.28 -1.61
N TYR A 27 -0.77 -10.71 -0.47
CA TYR A 27 -2.11 -10.13 -0.36
C TYR A 27 -2.32 -8.98 -1.36
N ASN A 28 -1.37 -8.04 -1.44
CA ASN A 28 -1.44 -6.93 -2.39
C ASN A 28 -1.39 -7.43 -3.84
N LEU A 29 -0.59 -8.48 -4.12
CA LEU A 29 -0.52 -9.11 -5.44
C LEU A 29 -1.86 -9.76 -5.83
N LYS A 30 -2.49 -10.51 -4.92
CA LYS A 30 -3.81 -11.11 -5.12
C LYS A 30 -4.87 -10.04 -5.38
N ARG A 31 -4.84 -8.91 -4.67
CA ARG A 31 -5.76 -7.78 -4.93
C ARG A 31 -5.58 -7.19 -6.33
N LEU A 32 -4.34 -6.93 -6.74
CA LEU A 32 -4.03 -6.45 -8.10
C LEU A 32 -4.53 -7.43 -9.17
N ILE A 33 -4.31 -8.73 -8.97
CA ILE A 33 -4.78 -9.76 -9.90
C ILE A 33 -6.31 -9.85 -9.92
N ASN A 34 -6.97 -9.73 -8.77
CA ASN A 34 -8.43 -9.68 -8.70
C ASN A 34 -8.97 -8.50 -9.50
N ASP A 35 -8.39 -7.31 -9.35
CA ASP A 35 -8.77 -6.12 -10.12
C ASP A 35 -8.59 -6.32 -11.62
N ILE A 36 -7.52 -6.98 -12.06
CA ILE A 36 -7.33 -7.30 -13.47
C ILE A 36 -8.36 -8.33 -13.95
N SER A 37 -8.56 -9.41 -13.19
CA SER A 37 -9.38 -10.55 -13.61
C SER A 37 -10.86 -10.23 -13.74
N VAL A 38 -11.43 -9.37 -12.89
CA VAL A 38 -12.87 -9.03 -12.97
C VAL A 38 -13.25 -8.37 -14.30
N ASN A 39 -12.28 -7.82 -15.03
CA ASN A 39 -12.49 -7.17 -16.32
C ASN A 39 -12.61 -8.13 -17.51
N ASN A 40 -12.30 -9.43 -17.33
CA ASN A 40 -12.39 -10.45 -18.39
C ASN A 40 -11.76 -9.98 -19.71
N PHE A 41 -10.52 -9.47 -19.62
CA PHE A 41 -9.76 -9.06 -20.79
C PHE A 41 -9.54 -10.25 -21.74
N PRO A 42 -9.53 -10.02 -23.07
CA PRO A 42 -9.46 -11.09 -24.07
C PRO A 42 -8.08 -11.75 -24.18
N LEU A 43 -7.09 -11.31 -23.41
CA LEU A 43 -5.72 -11.79 -23.45
C LEU A 43 -5.18 -11.99 -22.04
N THR A 44 -4.23 -12.90 -21.91
CA THR A 44 -3.50 -13.14 -20.67
C THR A 44 -2.44 -12.05 -20.47
N ILE A 45 -2.47 -11.41 -19.30
CA ILE A 45 -1.48 -10.41 -18.88
C ILE A 45 -0.38 -11.12 -18.09
N SER A 46 0.87 -10.99 -18.55
CA SER A 46 2.03 -11.51 -17.83
C SER A 46 2.43 -10.54 -16.73
N ILE A 47 2.30 -10.94 -15.48
CA ILE A 47 2.71 -10.18 -14.30
C ILE A 47 4.11 -10.66 -13.91
N ILE A 48 5.05 -9.75 -13.98
CA ILE A 48 6.47 -10.02 -13.74
C ILE A 48 6.83 -9.45 -12.38
N LEU A 49 7.36 -10.32 -11.52
CA LEU A 49 7.97 -9.97 -10.26
C LEU A 49 9.49 -10.07 -10.41
N PRO A 50 10.20 -8.96 -10.59
CA PRO A 50 11.66 -8.97 -10.61
C PRO A 50 12.22 -9.54 -9.31
N LYS A 51 13.22 -10.43 -9.39
CA LYS A 51 13.84 -11.05 -8.21
C LYS A 51 14.30 -10.01 -7.18
N ILE A 52 14.85 -8.88 -7.62
CA ILE A 52 15.23 -7.76 -6.74
C ILE A 52 14.06 -7.21 -5.91
N VAL A 53 12.85 -7.15 -6.50
CA VAL A 53 11.62 -6.69 -5.82
C VAL A 53 11.16 -7.73 -4.81
N VAL A 54 11.18 -9.02 -5.18
CA VAL A 54 10.82 -10.12 -4.27
C VAL A 54 11.77 -10.19 -3.09
N ASP A 55 13.08 -10.07 -3.34
CA ASP A 55 14.12 -10.13 -2.30
C ASP A 55 13.96 -8.98 -1.31
N GLU A 56 13.71 -7.76 -1.78
CA GLU A 56 13.47 -6.61 -0.91
C GLU A 56 12.22 -6.79 -0.03
N LEU A 57 11.10 -7.23 -0.62
CA LEU A 57 9.85 -7.44 0.12
C LEU A 57 9.98 -8.55 1.18
N LEU A 58 10.69 -9.64 0.86
CA LEU A 58 10.97 -10.71 1.82
C LEU A 58 11.93 -10.23 2.92
N GLN A 59 12.97 -9.48 2.55
CA GLN A 59 13.94 -8.95 3.50
C GLN A 59 13.28 -8.02 4.51
N GLN A 60 12.40 -7.11 4.07
CA GLN A 60 11.60 -6.25 4.96
C GLN A 60 10.77 -7.05 5.97
N GLN A 61 10.13 -8.14 5.51
CA GLN A 61 9.36 -9.01 6.40
C GLN A 61 10.24 -9.78 7.39
N ILE A 62 11.41 -10.26 6.95
CA ILE A 62 12.40 -10.94 7.79
C ILE A 62 12.93 -10.00 8.87
N GLU A 63 13.26 -8.76 8.51
CA GLU A 63 13.72 -7.72 9.44
C GLU A 63 12.65 -7.44 10.50
N SER A 64 11.40 -7.24 10.07
CA SER A 64 10.28 -7.03 10.99
C SER A 64 10.07 -8.21 11.95
N TYR A 65 10.18 -9.45 11.46
CA TYR A 65 10.11 -10.65 12.30
C TYR A 65 11.24 -10.66 13.34
N ASN A 66 12.48 -10.44 12.90
CA ASN A 66 13.65 -10.45 13.78
C ASN A 66 13.54 -9.36 14.86
N ASP A 67 13.05 -8.18 14.51
CA ASP A 67 12.87 -7.10 15.48
C ASP A 67 11.77 -7.43 16.50
N LYS A 68 10.67 -8.08 16.08
CA LYS A 68 9.65 -8.59 17.01
C LYS A 68 10.17 -9.69 17.92
N MET A 69 11.00 -10.60 17.41
CA MET A 69 11.64 -11.63 18.24
C MET A 69 12.61 -11.01 19.24
N LYS A 70 13.41 -10.02 18.85
CA LYS A 70 14.27 -9.26 19.77
C LYS A 70 13.46 -8.56 20.86
N GLU A 71 12.31 -7.96 20.52
CA GLU A 71 11.40 -7.33 21.50
C GLU A 71 10.89 -8.36 22.52
N LEU A 72 10.43 -9.53 22.04
CA LEU A 72 9.93 -10.61 22.88
C LEU A 72 11.02 -11.21 23.79
N ASN A 73 12.24 -11.40 23.27
CA ASN A 73 13.37 -11.93 24.01
C ASN A 73 13.91 -10.99 25.10
N ARG A 74 13.40 -9.74 25.21
CA ARG A 74 13.72 -8.83 26.33
C ARG A 74 12.98 -9.19 27.61
N PHE A 75 11.93 -10.00 27.53
CA PHE A 75 11.11 -10.37 28.66
C PHE A 75 11.50 -11.76 29.16
N ASP A 76 11.70 -11.86 30.47
CA ASP A 76 11.87 -13.14 31.16
C ASP A 76 10.51 -13.56 31.72
N PHE A 77 10.04 -14.75 31.31
CA PHE A 77 8.71 -15.24 31.68
C PHE A 77 8.83 -16.41 32.66
N PRO A 78 8.12 -16.39 33.80
CA PRO A 78 8.31 -17.39 34.86
C PRO A 78 8.08 -18.85 34.45
N ASN A 79 7.27 -19.08 33.39
CA ASN A 79 6.75 -20.40 33.05
C ASN A 79 6.88 -20.77 31.57
N PHE A 80 7.55 -19.96 30.75
CA PHE A 80 7.82 -20.31 29.35
C PHE A 80 9.05 -19.60 28.83
N GLU A 81 9.78 -20.26 27.93
CA GLU A 81 10.89 -19.67 27.19
C GLU A 81 10.49 -19.46 25.73
N ILE A 82 10.96 -18.37 25.14
CA ILE A 82 10.76 -18.09 23.73
C ILE A 82 11.96 -18.69 22.97
N ILE A 83 11.72 -19.80 22.27
CA ILE A 83 12.75 -20.50 21.51
C ILE A 83 12.54 -20.22 20.01
N GLU A 84 13.51 -19.56 19.38
CA GLU A 84 13.59 -19.43 17.92
C GLU A 84 13.94 -20.79 17.30
N SER A 85 12.91 -21.51 16.86
CA SER A 85 13.05 -22.86 16.31
C SER A 85 12.91 -22.92 14.78
N VAL A 86 12.61 -21.80 14.13
CA VAL A 86 12.30 -21.75 12.70
C VAL A 86 13.33 -20.90 11.99
N ASN A 87 13.95 -21.46 10.94
CA ASN A 87 14.67 -20.65 9.95
C ASN A 87 13.64 -19.85 9.15
N TYR A 88 13.33 -18.66 9.62
CA TYR A 88 12.25 -17.83 9.08
C TYR A 88 12.42 -17.49 7.59
N PRO A 89 13.63 -17.15 7.09
CA PRO A 89 13.86 -16.97 5.66
C PRO A 89 13.52 -18.22 4.82
N ASN A 90 13.92 -19.42 5.25
CA ASN A 90 13.60 -20.66 4.54
C ASN A 90 12.09 -20.94 4.56
N TYR A 91 11.47 -20.77 5.72
CA TYR A 91 10.02 -20.91 5.90
C TYR A 91 9.23 -20.00 4.94
N LEU A 92 9.64 -18.73 4.79
CA LEU A 92 8.99 -17.81 3.86
C LEU A 92 9.14 -18.22 2.39
N ASN A 93 10.32 -18.71 1.99
CA ASN A 93 10.55 -19.15 0.61
C ASN A 93 9.68 -20.37 0.24
N GLU A 94 9.47 -21.30 1.17
CA GLU A 94 8.57 -22.45 0.99
C GLU A 94 7.12 -22.00 0.79
N ILE A 95 6.64 -21.07 1.62
CA ILE A 95 5.28 -20.52 1.50
C ILE A 95 5.12 -19.74 0.20
N LEU A 96 6.09 -18.88 -0.14
CA LEU A 96 6.06 -18.06 -1.35
C LEU A 96 5.84 -18.92 -2.60
N THR A 97 6.60 -20.02 -2.70
CA THR A 97 6.52 -20.95 -3.84
C THR A 97 5.12 -21.55 -3.98
N ASN A 98 4.48 -21.90 -2.86
CA ASN A 98 3.13 -22.46 -2.87
C ASN A 98 2.07 -21.41 -3.17
N GLU A 99 2.18 -20.22 -2.60
CA GLU A 99 1.24 -19.13 -2.84
C GLU A 99 1.29 -18.62 -4.28
N LEU A 100 2.49 -18.50 -4.87
CA LEU A 100 2.67 -18.07 -6.26
C LEU A 100 2.05 -19.02 -7.30
N LYS A 101 1.92 -20.31 -6.97
CA LYS A 101 1.22 -21.29 -7.84
C LYS A 101 -0.30 -21.12 -7.83
N GLN A 102 -0.86 -20.49 -6.80
CA GLN A 102 -2.31 -20.41 -6.57
C GLN A 102 -2.91 -19.02 -6.85
N VAL A 103 -2.06 -18.02 -7.07
CA VAL A 103 -2.46 -16.62 -7.28
C VAL A 103 -2.92 -16.36 -8.72
N ASP A 104 -2.48 -17.16 -9.68
CA ASP A 104 -2.88 -17.00 -11.09
C ASP A 104 -4.37 -17.21 -11.31
N LYS A 105 -4.91 -16.42 -12.23
CA LYS A 105 -6.28 -16.51 -12.73
C LYS A 105 -6.26 -16.66 -14.25
N PRO A 106 -7.37 -17.04 -14.91
CA PRO A 106 -7.35 -17.27 -16.36
C PRO A 106 -6.77 -16.12 -17.22
N GLN A 107 -6.93 -14.88 -16.77
CA GLN A 107 -6.45 -13.67 -17.47
C GLN A 107 -5.07 -13.18 -17.02
N THR A 108 -4.43 -13.83 -16.04
CA THR A 108 -3.14 -13.39 -15.49
C THR A 108 -2.15 -14.56 -15.39
N ARG A 109 -0.88 -14.26 -15.62
CA ARG A 109 0.20 -15.23 -15.40
C ARG A 109 1.33 -14.56 -14.66
N THR A 110 1.56 -14.99 -13.43
CA THR A 110 2.60 -14.46 -12.54
C THR A 110 3.87 -15.26 -12.71
N GLN A 111 5.01 -14.58 -12.80
CA GLN A 111 6.31 -15.23 -12.77
C GLN A 111 7.35 -14.33 -12.11
N ILE A 112 8.28 -14.96 -11.40
CA ILE A 112 9.51 -14.30 -10.96
C ILE A 112 10.51 -14.35 -12.11
N ILE A 113 11.16 -13.23 -12.40
CA ILE A 113 12.33 -13.22 -13.28
C ILE A 113 13.59 -13.11 -12.43
N GLU A 114 14.50 -14.05 -12.64
CA GLU A 114 15.80 -14.07 -11.95
C GLU A 114 16.68 -12.90 -12.39
N TYR A 115 17.68 -12.57 -11.57
CA TYR A 115 18.69 -11.58 -11.92
C TYR A 115 19.27 -11.86 -13.31
N SER A 116 19.40 -10.82 -14.13
CA SER A 116 19.96 -10.97 -15.47
C SER A 116 21.38 -11.52 -15.37
N LYS A 117 21.66 -12.60 -16.11
CA LYS A 117 23.03 -13.11 -16.27
C LYS A 117 23.90 -12.17 -17.09
N ASN A 118 23.28 -11.25 -17.83
CA ASN A 118 23.92 -10.29 -18.71
C ASN A 118 23.95 -8.88 -18.09
N LEU A 119 23.80 -8.77 -16.77
CA LEU A 119 23.82 -7.50 -16.08
C LEU A 119 25.18 -6.84 -16.28
N LYS A 120 25.20 -5.72 -16.99
CA LYS A 120 26.43 -5.02 -17.33
C LYS A 120 26.84 -4.12 -16.16
N ILE A 121 27.57 -4.71 -15.21
CA ILE A 121 28.03 -4.03 -14.00
C ILE A 121 28.77 -2.72 -14.34
N ASP A 122 29.59 -2.72 -15.38
CA ASP A 122 30.31 -1.50 -15.82
C ASP A 122 29.33 -0.37 -16.22
N GLU A 123 28.23 -0.68 -16.91
CA GLU A 123 27.20 0.31 -17.28
C GLU A 123 26.49 0.84 -16.02
N ILE A 124 26.28 0.01 -15.01
CA ILE A 124 25.66 0.40 -13.74
C ILE A 124 26.59 1.31 -12.93
N ILE A 125 27.88 0.96 -12.85
CA ILE A 125 28.90 1.77 -12.20
C ILE A 125 29.02 3.12 -12.90
N GLU A 126 29.07 3.14 -14.23
CA GLU A 126 29.11 4.39 -14.99
C GLU A 126 27.87 5.26 -14.74
N ARG A 127 26.67 4.66 -14.69
CA ARG A 127 25.44 5.38 -14.36
C ARG A 127 25.50 5.99 -12.97
N ALA A 128 26.00 5.24 -11.98
CA ALA A 128 26.14 5.70 -10.60
C ALA A 128 27.07 6.92 -10.53
N ILE A 129 28.26 6.82 -11.12
CA ILE A 129 29.26 7.91 -11.17
C ILE A 129 28.67 9.15 -11.86
N LYS A 130 27.95 8.96 -12.97
CA LYS A 130 27.33 10.05 -13.74
C LYS A 130 26.01 10.55 -13.13
N LYS A 131 25.54 9.92 -12.03
CA LYS A 131 24.23 10.13 -11.40
C LYS A 131 23.09 10.16 -12.43
N GLN A 132 23.12 9.21 -13.36
CA GLN A 132 22.12 9.08 -14.42
C GLN A 132 20.89 8.31 -13.91
N PRO A 133 19.67 8.66 -14.36
CA PRO A 133 18.47 7.91 -14.00
C PRO A 133 18.64 6.40 -14.26
N PRO A 134 18.08 5.54 -13.39
CA PRO A 134 17.23 5.86 -12.24
C PRO A 134 17.97 6.16 -10.92
N PHE A 135 19.23 6.61 -10.93
CA PHE A 135 19.83 7.21 -9.73
C PHE A 135 19.24 8.61 -9.43
N GLU A 136 19.00 8.91 -8.15
CA GLU A 136 18.43 10.19 -7.71
C GLU A 136 19.48 11.31 -7.60
N GLY A 137 19.47 12.26 -8.54
CA GLY A 137 19.91 13.64 -8.35
C GLY A 137 21.41 13.96 -8.45
N LYS A 138 21.74 15.12 -9.05
CA LYS A 138 23.07 15.76 -8.99
C LYS A 138 23.35 16.46 -7.65
N GLU A 139 22.31 16.75 -6.87
CA GLU A 139 22.37 17.63 -5.67
C GLU A 139 22.36 16.92 -4.31
N LYS A 140 22.23 15.58 -4.28
CA LYS A 140 22.35 14.80 -3.02
C LYS A 140 23.51 13.79 -3.15
N ASP A 141 24.26 13.61 -2.06
CA ASP A 141 25.42 12.71 -1.92
C ASP A 141 25.03 11.25 -1.67
N SER A 142 23.94 10.78 -2.30
CA SER A 142 23.41 9.45 -2.02
C SER A 142 23.40 8.61 -3.29
N ASP A 143 23.97 7.39 -3.22
CA ASP A 143 23.85 6.33 -4.23
C ASP A 143 22.42 5.73 -4.30
N LYS A 144 21.40 6.55 -4.02
CA LYS A 144 19.99 6.19 -4.07
C LYS A 144 19.59 5.91 -5.51
N GLY A 145 18.97 4.76 -5.71
CA GLY A 145 18.56 4.28 -7.03
C GLY A 145 19.29 3.04 -7.51
N PHE A 146 20.24 2.47 -6.74
CA PHE A 146 20.90 1.22 -7.14
C PHE A 146 19.89 0.11 -7.45
N LYS A 147 18.92 -0.10 -6.56
CA LYS A 147 17.82 -1.05 -6.77
C LYS A 147 17.06 -0.76 -8.07
N ASP A 148 16.75 0.51 -8.30
CA ASP A 148 15.95 0.96 -9.44
C ASP A 148 16.69 0.70 -10.75
N VAL A 149 18.03 0.81 -10.76
CA VAL A 149 18.87 0.45 -11.90
C VAL A 149 18.84 -1.06 -12.15
N ILE A 150 18.92 -1.88 -11.11
CA ILE A 150 18.81 -3.34 -11.24
C ILE A 150 17.44 -3.72 -11.83
N LEU A 151 16.36 -3.15 -11.28
CA LEU A 151 15.02 -3.30 -11.81
C LEU A 151 14.95 -2.91 -13.30
N TRP A 152 15.49 -1.75 -13.64
CA TRP A 152 15.54 -1.24 -15.02
C TRP A 152 16.25 -2.20 -15.97
N GLU A 153 17.46 -2.64 -15.62
CA GLU A 153 18.25 -3.53 -16.47
C GLU A 153 17.60 -4.92 -16.62
N MET A 154 16.99 -5.45 -15.55
CA MET A 154 16.21 -6.69 -15.61
C MET A 154 15.01 -6.57 -16.56
N MET A 155 14.29 -5.45 -16.52
CA MET A 155 13.17 -5.19 -17.43
C MET A 155 13.62 -5.13 -18.88
N VAL A 156 14.69 -4.39 -19.16
CA VAL A 156 15.24 -4.25 -20.51
C VAL A 156 15.72 -5.59 -21.06
N ASP A 157 16.45 -6.38 -20.26
CA ASP A 157 16.94 -7.69 -20.68
C ASP A 157 15.79 -8.67 -20.96
N TYR A 158 14.80 -8.73 -20.06
CA TYR A 158 13.60 -9.54 -20.27
C TYR A 158 12.88 -9.17 -21.57
N GLN A 159 12.70 -7.86 -21.82
CA GLN A 159 11.93 -7.40 -22.97
C GLN A 159 12.70 -7.59 -24.30
N LYS A 160 14.04 -7.53 -24.30
CA LYS A 160 14.85 -7.90 -25.47
C LYS A 160 14.63 -9.34 -25.90
N ALA A 161 14.47 -10.25 -24.93
CA ALA A 161 14.14 -11.67 -25.17
C ALA A 161 12.67 -11.87 -25.57
N ASN A 162 11.76 -11.00 -25.13
CA ASN A 162 10.32 -11.11 -25.34
C ASN A 162 9.79 -9.99 -26.25
N LYS A 163 10.12 -10.05 -27.54
CA LYS A 163 9.69 -9.04 -28.52
C LYS A 163 8.15 -9.02 -28.69
N ASN A 164 7.62 -7.91 -29.18
CA ASN A 164 6.19 -7.71 -29.53
C ASN A 164 5.21 -7.74 -28.34
N THR A 165 5.66 -7.46 -27.12
CA THR A 165 4.76 -7.21 -25.97
C THR A 165 4.74 -5.74 -25.60
N LYS A 166 3.58 -5.24 -25.16
CA LYS A 166 3.48 -3.91 -24.55
C LYS A 166 4.03 -4.00 -23.13
N THR A 167 5.04 -3.21 -22.81
CA THR A 167 5.65 -3.17 -21.49
C THR A 167 5.00 -2.10 -20.64
N ILE A 168 4.53 -2.49 -19.46
CA ILE A 168 4.01 -1.59 -18.44
C ILE A 168 4.85 -1.78 -17.19
N LEU A 169 5.40 -0.70 -16.63
CA LEU A 169 5.94 -0.69 -15.27
C LEU A 169 4.90 -0.12 -14.32
N CYS A 170 4.52 -0.91 -13.33
CA CYS A 170 3.72 -0.48 -12.20
C CYS A 170 4.67 0.03 -11.11
N THR A 171 4.70 1.34 -10.90
CA THR A 171 5.48 1.98 -9.83
C THR A 171 4.86 3.31 -9.45
N ASN A 172 4.98 3.68 -8.18
CA ASN A 172 4.61 5.01 -7.69
C ASN A 172 5.77 6.02 -7.78
N ASP A 173 6.97 5.57 -8.17
CA ASP A 173 8.14 6.40 -8.33
C ASP A 173 8.09 7.18 -9.65
N GLN A 174 8.27 8.50 -9.55
CA GLN A 174 8.21 9.41 -10.68
C GLN A 174 9.49 9.36 -11.53
N ILE A 175 10.62 8.85 -11.01
CA ILE A 175 11.88 8.80 -11.75
C ILE A 175 11.75 8.01 -13.06
N PHE A 176 10.95 6.94 -13.05
CA PHE A 176 10.69 6.10 -14.22
C PHE A 176 9.82 6.79 -15.29
N LYS A 177 9.13 7.88 -14.95
CA LYS A 177 8.32 8.67 -15.88
C LYS A 177 9.12 9.71 -16.65
N THR A 178 10.42 9.83 -16.38
CA THR A 178 11.29 10.77 -17.08
C THR A 178 11.40 10.42 -18.56
N SER A 179 11.45 11.45 -19.41
CA SER A 179 11.63 11.28 -20.86
C SER A 179 12.91 10.50 -21.18
N PHE A 180 13.97 10.71 -20.40
CA PHE A 180 15.25 10.00 -20.54
C PHE A 180 15.08 8.48 -20.55
N LEU A 181 14.42 7.91 -19.52
CA LEU A 181 14.24 6.46 -19.40
C LEU A 181 13.27 5.92 -20.46
N ILE A 182 12.20 6.66 -20.78
CA ILE A 182 11.25 6.27 -21.83
C ILE A 182 11.94 6.21 -23.20
N GLU A 183 12.76 7.21 -23.53
CA GLU A 183 13.55 7.22 -24.76
C GLU A 183 14.60 6.10 -24.79
N GLU A 184 15.29 5.90 -23.68
CA GLU A 184 16.30 4.84 -23.56
C GLU A 184 15.67 3.46 -23.79
N PHE A 185 14.53 3.18 -23.17
CA PHE A 185 13.82 1.92 -23.35
C PHE A 185 13.41 1.73 -24.81
N THR A 186 12.83 2.77 -25.42
CA THR A 186 12.40 2.73 -26.82
C THR A 186 13.57 2.45 -27.74
N LYS A 187 14.74 3.06 -27.49
CA LYS A 187 15.99 2.81 -28.25
C LYS A 187 16.54 1.40 -28.04
N ARG A 188 16.50 0.87 -26.82
CA ARG A 188 17.11 -0.44 -26.48
C ARG A 188 16.25 -1.64 -26.87
N VAL A 189 14.93 -1.46 -26.98
CA VAL A 189 13.98 -2.58 -27.07
C VAL A 189 13.00 -2.48 -28.23
N SER A 190 12.85 -1.29 -28.84
CA SER A 190 11.91 -1.03 -29.94
C SER A 190 10.45 -1.43 -29.61
N SER A 191 10.04 -1.25 -28.34
CA SER A 191 8.68 -1.52 -27.86
C SER A 191 8.09 -0.30 -27.15
N THR A 192 6.77 -0.24 -27.04
CA THR A 192 6.06 0.78 -26.27
C THR A 192 6.22 0.51 -24.77
N PHE A 193 6.77 1.50 -24.07
CA PHE A 193 6.90 1.51 -22.62
C PHE A 193 5.89 2.48 -22.01
N LYS A 194 5.18 2.03 -20.98
CA LYS A 194 4.29 2.88 -20.18
C LYS A 194 4.58 2.68 -18.71
N VAL A 195 4.47 3.76 -17.94
CA VAL A 195 4.57 3.73 -16.49
C VAL A 195 3.21 4.08 -15.91
N VAL A 196 2.78 3.32 -14.91
CA VAL A 196 1.48 3.51 -14.28
C VAL A 196 1.60 3.31 -12.78
N ASN A 197 0.79 4.06 -12.04
CA ASN A 197 0.71 3.91 -10.60
C ASN A 197 -0.34 2.84 -10.25
N TRP A 198 -0.19 2.27 -9.05
CA TRP A 198 -1.28 1.55 -8.40
C TRP A 198 -1.23 1.84 -6.91
N HIS A 199 -2.34 2.35 -6.41
CA HIS A 199 -2.54 2.66 -5.00
C HIS A 199 -3.77 1.90 -4.50
N LYS A 200 -3.87 1.67 -3.19
CA LYS A 200 -4.98 0.97 -2.53
C LYS A 200 -6.31 1.71 -2.79
N GLY A 201 -7.02 1.38 -3.87
CA GLY A 201 -8.27 2.05 -4.29
C GLY A 201 -8.19 2.83 -5.61
N ASN A 202 -7.01 2.98 -6.20
CA ASN A 202 -6.84 3.66 -7.49
C ASN A 202 -6.80 2.65 -8.67
N SER A 203 -7.51 2.99 -9.75
CA SER A 203 -7.70 2.19 -10.95
C SER A 203 -6.75 2.54 -12.09
N ASP A 204 -5.67 3.30 -11.88
CA ASP A 204 -4.82 3.78 -12.99
C ASP A 204 -4.31 2.66 -13.90
N ILE A 205 -3.81 1.56 -13.33
CA ILE A 205 -3.43 0.38 -14.11
C ILE A 205 -4.63 -0.23 -14.86
N ILE A 206 -5.78 -0.34 -14.20
CA ILE A 206 -6.98 -0.96 -14.77
C ILE A 206 -7.52 -0.10 -15.92
N ARG A 207 -7.59 1.22 -15.73
CA ARG A 207 -7.93 2.20 -16.75
C ARG A 207 -6.98 2.11 -17.94
N LEU A 208 -5.67 2.08 -17.69
CA LEU A 208 -4.67 1.95 -18.75
C LEU A 208 -4.86 0.64 -19.54
N LEU A 209 -5.13 -0.48 -18.87
CA LEU A 209 -5.43 -1.74 -19.52
C LEU A 209 -6.71 -1.65 -20.35
N GLY A 210 -7.75 -1.01 -19.82
CA GLY A 210 -9.00 -0.71 -20.53
C GLY A 210 -8.78 0.10 -21.81
N GLU A 211 -7.96 1.15 -21.74
CA GLU A 211 -7.58 1.98 -22.89
C GLU A 211 -6.80 1.17 -23.94
N ILE A 212 -5.81 0.37 -23.52
CA ILE A 212 -5.02 -0.46 -24.42
C ILE A 212 -5.88 -1.51 -25.12
N LEU A 213 -6.90 -2.01 -24.43
CA LEU A 213 -7.75 -3.11 -24.87
C LEU A 213 -9.11 -2.66 -25.42
N ASN A 214 -9.36 -1.34 -25.45
CA ASN A 214 -10.63 -0.72 -25.84
C ASN A 214 -11.84 -1.35 -25.13
N LYS A 215 -11.74 -1.52 -23.80
CA LYS A 215 -12.83 -2.05 -22.96
C LYS A 215 -13.13 -1.13 -21.77
N PRO A 216 -14.41 -1.02 -21.37
CA PRO A 216 -14.75 -0.43 -20.08
C PRO A 216 -14.17 -1.29 -18.97
N THR A 217 -13.92 -0.67 -17.82
CA THR A 217 -13.28 -1.36 -16.70
C THR A 217 -13.98 -1.14 -15.38
N THR A 218 -13.78 -2.10 -14.47
CA THR A 218 -14.31 -2.14 -13.11
C THR A 218 -13.23 -2.65 -12.15
N LEU A 219 -13.37 -2.30 -10.88
CA LEU A 219 -12.51 -2.80 -9.80
C LEU A 219 -13.13 -4.05 -9.16
N SER A 220 -12.32 -4.84 -8.47
CA SER A 220 -12.81 -5.93 -7.61
C SER A 220 -13.67 -5.38 -6.46
N ILE A 221 -14.49 -6.22 -5.85
CA ILE A 221 -15.32 -5.80 -4.71
C ILE A 221 -14.45 -5.29 -3.56
N GLU A 222 -13.30 -5.94 -3.29
CA GLU A 222 -12.36 -5.52 -2.26
C GLU A 222 -11.82 -4.12 -2.55
N SER A 223 -11.37 -3.86 -3.78
CA SER A 223 -10.86 -2.54 -4.15
C SER A 223 -11.96 -1.46 -4.19
N GLN A 224 -13.20 -1.82 -4.53
CA GLN A 224 -14.35 -0.90 -4.43
C GLN A 224 -14.64 -0.52 -2.97
N ILE A 225 -14.59 -1.49 -2.04
CA ILE A 225 -14.79 -1.25 -0.61
C ILE A 225 -13.71 -0.31 -0.06
N ILE A 226 -12.42 -0.57 -0.36
CA ILE A 226 -11.34 0.30 0.10
C ILE A 226 -11.51 1.71 -0.45
N LYS A 227 -11.70 1.83 -1.76
CA LYS A 227 -11.87 3.13 -2.40
C LYS A 227 -13.06 3.90 -1.82
N GLY A 228 -14.18 3.20 -1.59
CA GLY A 228 -15.38 3.79 -1.01
C GLY A 228 -15.15 4.28 0.42
N PHE A 229 -14.40 3.53 1.22
CA PHE A 229 -14.03 3.94 2.58
C PHE A 229 -13.05 5.12 2.55
N GLU A 230 -12.02 5.07 1.71
CA GLU A 230 -11.05 6.15 1.54
C GLU A 230 -11.73 7.45 1.08
N ASP A 231 -12.57 7.38 0.06
CA ASP A 231 -13.39 8.51 -0.40
C ASP A 231 -14.26 9.08 0.72
N LEU A 232 -14.85 8.22 1.55
CA LEU A 232 -15.71 8.60 2.65
C LEU A 232 -14.92 9.36 3.72
N ILE A 233 -13.77 8.85 4.17
CA ILE A 233 -13.00 9.50 5.24
C ILE A 233 -12.46 10.86 4.80
N TYR A 234 -12.02 11.01 3.55
CA TYR A 234 -11.50 12.29 3.05
C TYR A 234 -12.59 13.32 2.70
N LYS A 235 -13.80 12.87 2.33
CA LYS A 235 -14.92 13.78 2.00
C LYS A 235 -15.82 14.10 3.19
N SER A 236 -15.76 13.31 4.26
CA SER A 236 -16.59 13.52 5.45
C SER A 236 -16.06 14.69 6.28
N ASN A 237 -16.97 15.51 6.80
CA ASN A 237 -16.62 16.53 7.79
C ASN A 237 -16.45 15.89 9.18
N LEU A 238 -15.35 15.15 9.36
CA LEU A 238 -15.04 14.48 10.62
C LEU A 238 -14.78 15.47 11.76
N ASN A 239 -14.45 16.74 11.46
CA ASN A 239 -14.25 17.78 12.48
C ASN A 239 -15.43 17.87 13.45
N SER A 240 -16.65 17.69 12.93
CA SER A 240 -17.87 17.78 13.74
C SER A 240 -17.92 16.76 14.89
N LEU A 241 -17.25 15.62 14.75
CA LEU A 241 -17.17 14.59 15.79
C LEU A 241 -16.24 14.97 16.96
N PHE A 242 -15.38 15.98 16.76
CA PHE A 242 -14.28 16.31 17.67
C PHE A 242 -14.31 17.77 18.16
N LEU A 243 -15.36 18.54 17.83
CA LEU A 243 -15.48 19.96 18.20
C LEU A 243 -15.38 20.21 19.71
N ASP A 244 -15.84 19.27 20.52
CA ASP A 244 -15.83 19.39 21.98
C ASP A 244 -14.52 18.91 22.63
N LEU A 245 -13.56 18.40 21.84
CA LEU A 245 -12.27 17.96 22.37
C LEU A 245 -11.46 19.15 22.90
N LYS A 246 -10.94 18.97 24.11
CA LYS A 246 -10.04 19.92 24.77
C LYS A 246 -8.84 19.18 25.32
N PHE A 247 -7.68 19.81 25.21
CA PHE A 247 -6.43 19.32 25.76
C PHE A 247 -5.96 20.29 26.84
N THR A 248 -5.58 19.77 28.02
CA THR A 248 -4.96 20.59 29.07
C THR A 248 -3.48 20.26 29.12
N ASN A 249 -2.64 21.28 28.94
CA ASN A 249 -1.20 21.09 29.04
C ASN A 249 -0.81 20.82 30.50
N PRO A 250 -0.16 19.69 30.81
CA PRO A 250 0.12 19.28 32.19
C PRO A 250 1.17 20.15 32.89
N ILE A 251 1.96 20.93 32.13
CA ILE A 251 3.06 21.76 32.67
C ILE A 251 2.54 23.14 33.08
N ASN A 252 1.77 23.79 32.20
CA ASN A 252 1.34 25.19 32.40
C ASN A 252 -0.17 25.35 32.66
N GLN A 253 -0.92 24.25 32.65
CA GLN A 253 -2.38 24.22 32.82
C GLN A 253 -3.19 24.99 31.77
N SER A 254 -2.56 25.42 30.67
CA SER A 254 -3.27 26.04 29.54
C SER A 254 -4.25 25.04 28.92
N ILE A 255 -5.45 25.52 28.59
CA ILE A 255 -6.48 24.75 27.91
C ILE A 255 -6.44 25.08 26.42
N TYR A 256 -6.29 24.06 25.61
CA TYR A 256 -6.33 24.13 24.17
C TYR A 256 -7.61 23.48 23.64
N PHE A 257 -8.24 24.15 22.70
CA PHE A 257 -9.47 23.76 22.05
C PHE A 257 -9.16 23.18 20.68
N PHE A 258 -9.83 22.10 20.34
CA PHE A 258 -9.75 21.53 19.01
C PHE A 258 -10.18 22.56 17.96
N LYS A 259 -9.33 22.78 16.95
CA LYS A 259 -9.62 23.66 15.81
C LYS A 259 -10.04 22.85 14.60
N GLN A 260 -9.21 21.88 14.23
CA GLN A 260 -9.42 21.07 13.05
C GLN A 260 -8.65 19.76 13.11
N LEU A 261 -9.14 18.83 12.31
CA LEU A 261 -8.61 17.52 12.04
C LEU A 261 -8.29 17.43 10.56
N GLU A 262 -7.15 16.82 10.26
CA GLU A 262 -6.76 16.47 8.90
C GLU A 262 -6.35 15.00 8.87
N ILE A 263 -6.90 14.23 7.93
CA ILE A 263 -6.40 12.88 7.66
C ILE A 263 -5.14 13.04 6.81
N ILE A 264 -4.00 12.64 7.38
CA ILE A 264 -2.71 12.69 6.68
C ILE A 264 -2.52 11.42 5.85
N GLU A 265 -2.92 10.28 6.39
CA GLU A 265 -2.58 8.98 5.81
C GLU A 265 -3.67 7.95 6.08
N PHE A 266 -3.90 7.05 5.12
CA PHE A 266 -4.82 5.94 5.22
C PHE A 266 -4.13 4.65 4.75
N ASN A 267 -4.18 3.62 5.58
CA ASN A 267 -3.57 2.32 5.29
C ASN A 267 -4.53 1.18 5.59
N LEU A 268 -4.83 0.35 4.59
CA LEU A 268 -5.37 -0.98 4.86
C LEU A 268 -4.26 -1.85 5.49
N ILE A 269 -4.52 -2.39 6.69
CA ILE A 269 -3.57 -3.23 7.43
C ILE A 269 -4.01 -4.71 7.53
N SER A 270 -5.28 -5.03 7.27
CA SER A 270 -5.76 -6.41 7.14
C SER A 270 -6.33 -6.74 5.78
N ASN A 271 -6.50 -8.03 5.49
CA ASN A 271 -7.28 -8.46 4.35
C ASN A 271 -8.76 -8.09 4.54
N ILE A 272 -9.44 -7.74 3.45
CA ILE A 272 -10.90 -7.71 3.40
C ILE A 272 -11.40 -9.15 3.33
N ALA A 273 -12.22 -9.54 4.30
CA ALA A 273 -12.80 -10.87 4.38
C ALA A 273 -14.32 -10.78 4.52
N GLN A 274 -15.04 -11.77 3.98
CA GLN A 274 -16.46 -11.92 4.29
C GLN A 274 -16.64 -12.20 5.79
N HIS A 275 -17.66 -11.58 6.36
CA HIS A 275 -17.94 -11.61 7.78
C HIS A 275 -19.44 -11.81 8.02
N GLU A 276 -19.77 -12.56 9.06
CA GLU A 276 -21.14 -12.72 9.52
C GLU A 276 -21.41 -11.71 10.63
N HIS A 277 -22.36 -10.80 10.41
CA HIS A 277 -22.76 -9.83 11.42
C HIS A 277 -24.27 -9.94 11.66
N LYS A 278 -24.66 -10.15 12.93
CA LYS A 278 -26.06 -10.34 13.35
C LYS A 278 -26.81 -11.43 12.56
N GLY A 279 -26.12 -12.52 12.21
CA GLY A 279 -26.69 -13.67 11.50
C GLY A 279 -26.78 -13.53 9.96
N ASP A 280 -26.31 -12.43 9.38
CA ASP A 280 -26.23 -12.24 7.92
C ASP A 280 -24.76 -12.30 7.47
N LYS A 281 -24.47 -13.19 6.50
CA LYS A 281 -23.13 -13.47 5.96
C LYS A 281 -22.70 -12.50 4.85
N GLY A 282 -23.50 -11.48 4.58
CA GLY A 282 -23.27 -10.51 3.51
C GLY A 282 -22.26 -9.40 3.81
N TYR A 283 -21.65 -9.36 5.00
CA TYR A 283 -20.78 -8.26 5.41
C TYR A 283 -19.32 -8.51 5.03
N TYR A 284 -18.54 -7.45 5.04
CA TYR A 284 -17.09 -7.50 4.91
C TYR A 284 -16.43 -6.90 6.14
N TYR A 285 -15.39 -7.54 6.65
CA TYR A 285 -14.57 -7.05 7.75
C TYR A 285 -13.16 -6.71 7.25
N PHE A 286 -12.61 -5.61 7.74
CA PHE A 286 -11.23 -5.22 7.50
C PHE A 286 -10.75 -4.22 8.56
N VAL A 287 -9.43 -4.12 8.71
CA VAL A 287 -8.77 -3.23 9.66
C VAL A 287 -7.94 -2.21 8.89
N VAL A 288 -8.06 -0.96 9.30
CA VAL A 288 -7.37 0.19 8.71
C VAL A 288 -6.57 0.92 9.78
N GLU A 289 -5.43 1.48 9.40
CA GLU A 289 -4.68 2.45 10.18
C GLU A 289 -4.87 3.82 9.51
N ILE A 290 -5.27 4.83 10.30
CA ILE A 290 -5.43 6.20 9.82
C ILE A 290 -4.50 7.10 10.62
N LYS A 291 -3.69 7.90 9.93
CA LYS A 291 -2.92 8.97 10.56
C LYS A 291 -3.75 10.24 10.59
N ILE A 292 -3.97 10.75 11.78
CA ILE A 292 -4.79 11.94 11.99
C ILE A 292 -3.91 13.05 12.57
N LYS A 293 -3.95 14.23 11.95
CA LYS A 293 -3.41 15.47 12.51
C LYS A 293 -4.50 16.19 13.28
N TYR A 294 -4.14 16.68 14.46
CA TYR A 294 -4.97 17.56 15.26
C TYR A 294 -4.27 18.90 15.40
N ASP A 295 -5.02 19.97 15.12
CA ASP A 295 -4.60 21.33 15.43
C ASP A 295 -5.43 21.84 16.60
N PHE A 296 -4.75 22.34 17.63
CA PHE A 296 -5.36 22.94 18.79
C PHE A 296 -4.96 24.40 18.95
N VAL A 297 -5.85 25.19 19.55
CA VAL A 297 -5.68 26.63 19.80
C VAL A 297 -6.01 26.92 21.26
N ASP A 298 -5.22 27.76 21.92
CA ASP A 298 -5.43 28.12 23.32
C ASP A 298 -6.70 28.99 23.52
N GLU A 299 -7.40 28.80 24.64
CA GLU A 299 -8.65 29.49 25.03
C GLU A 299 -8.61 31.01 24.87
N VAL A 300 -7.48 31.61 25.23
CA VAL A 300 -7.31 33.07 25.23
C VAL A 300 -7.35 33.63 23.80
N PHE A 301 -7.11 32.79 22.79
CA PHE A 301 -6.88 33.16 21.39
C PHE A 301 -8.09 32.98 20.47
N LEU A 302 -9.17 32.34 20.92
CA LEU A 302 -10.44 32.29 20.17
C LEU A 302 -11.00 33.70 19.84
N LYS A 303 -10.41 34.77 20.38
CA LYS A 303 -10.80 36.17 20.21
C LYS A 303 -9.78 37.04 19.45
N SER A 304 -8.60 36.53 19.03
CA SER A 304 -7.59 37.32 18.31
C SER A 304 -6.78 36.49 17.31
N ASP A 305 -6.71 36.92 16.04
CA ASP A 305 -6.10 36.21 14.89
C ASP A 305 -4.57 36.01 14.92
N ILE A 306 -3.91 36.16 16.07
CA ILE A 306 -2.46 36.02 16.23
C ILE A 306 -2.21 35.13 17.46
N GLY A 307 -2.09 33.82 17.24
CA GLY A 307 -1.87 32.84 18.31
C GLY A 307 -1.13 31.59 17.82
N ASP A 308 -0.44 30.93 18.75
CA ASP A 308 0.32 29.71 18.48
C ASP A 308 -0.63 28.52 18.26
N ILE A 309 -0.48 27.84 17.13
CA ILE A 309 -1.18 26.59 16.82
C ILE A 309 -0.29 25.44 17.28
N ILE A 310 -0.83 24.57 18.13
CA ILE A 310 -0.17 23.30 18.45
C ILE A 310 -0.73 22.24 17.51
N SER A 311 0.16 21.70 16.68
CA SER A 311 -0.14 20.54 15.84
C SER A 311 0.45 19.29 16.46
N THR A 312 -0.35 18.24 16.56
CA THR A 312 0.12 16.87 16.83
C THR A 312 -0.46 15.91 15.81
N SER A 313 0.12 14.72 15.67
CA SER A 313 -0.45 13.67 14.83
C SER A 313 -0.22 12.31 15.44
N ASP A 314 -1.20 11.43 15.30
CA ASP A 314 -1.09 10.06 15.79
C ASP A 314 -1.70 9.06 14.79
N PHE A 315 -1.37 7.79 14.96
CA PHE A 315 -1.89 6.68 14.18
C PHE A 315 -2.94 5.93 14.97
N TYR A 316 -4.02 5.57 14.28
CA TYR A 316 -5.17 4.94 14.90
C TYR A 316 -5.63 3.75 14.08
N GLU A 317 -5.69 2.58 14.71
CA GLU A 317 -6.21 1.36 14.11
C GLU A 317 -7.72 1.26 14.34
N TYR A 318 -8.48 1.02 13.28
CA TYR A 318 -9.93 0.87 13.31
C TYR A 318 -10.35 -0.45 12.69
N GLU A 319 -11.19 -1.19 13.39
CA GLU A 319 -11.89 -2.34 12.84
C GLU A 319 -13.18 -1.91 12.16
N ILE A 320 -13.33 -2.24 10.89
CA ILE A 320 -14.43 -1.81 10.03
C ILE A 320 -15.26 -3.00 9.57
N ILE A 321 -16.58 -2.89 9.70
CA ILE A 321 -17.55 -3.73 8.98
C ILE A 321 -18.20 -2.90 7.86
N PHE A 322 -18.29 -3.49 6.67
CA PHE A 322 -19.01 -2.92 5.53
C PHE A 322 -20.23 -3.78 5.16
N ASN A 323 -21.39 -3.14 5.04
CA ASN A 323 -22.61 -3.74 4.52
C ASN A 323 -22.82 -3.34 3.05
N PRO A 324 -22.68 -4.26 2.08
CA PRO A 324 -22.87 -3.94 0.67
C PRO A 324 -24.34 -3.66 0.28
N LYS A 325 -25.33 -4.16 1.06
CA LYS A 325 -26.75 -3.93 0.77
C LYS A 325 -27.18 -2.50 1.08
N THR A 326 -26.64 -1.92 2.16
CA THR A 326 -26.95 -0.56 2.59
C THR A 326 -25.86 0.45 2.23
N ASN A 327 -24.70 -0.03 1.79
CA ASN A 327 -23.49 0.76 1.53
C ASN A 327 -23.07 1.60 2.75
N ILE A 328 -23.02 0.93 3.91
CA ILE A 328 -22.67 1.54 5.21
C ILE A 328 -21.37 0.91 5.72
N TYR A 329 -20.49 1.78 6.23
CA TYR A 329 -19.31 1.40 7.00
C TYR A 329 -19.57 1.64 8.48
N SER A 330 -19.24 0.67 9.31
CA SER A 330 -19.41 0.70 10.75
C SER A 330 -18.06 0.44 11.42
N ILE A 331 -17.68 1.28 12.37
CA ILE A 331 -16.49 1.10 13.21
C ILE A 331 -16.89 0.23 14.41
N ILE A 332 -16.12 -0.83 14.67
CA ILE A 332 -16.40 -1.80 15.74
C ILE A 332 -15.53 -1.53 16.97
N SER A 333 -14.25 -1.19 16.77
CA SER A 333 -13.28 -0.97 17.83
C SER A 333 -12.12 -0.07 17.35
N TYR A 334 -11.39 0.50 18.31
CA TYR A 334 -10.26 1.42 18.11
C TYR A 334 -9.31 1.39 19.33
N ASP A 335 -7.99 1.38 19.07
CA ASP A 335 -6.96 0.98 20.04
C ASP A 335 -6.58 1.98 21.16
N SER A 336 -7.15 3.20 21.24
CA SER A 336 -6.70 4.18 22.25
C SER A 336 -7.75 5.04 22.96
N LEU A 337 -8.94 4.50 23.24
CA LEU A 337 -9.83 5.09 24.26
C LEU A 337 -10.28 4.04 25.28
N GLU A 338 -9.56 3.93 26.40
CA GLU A 338 -10.16 3.41 27.63
C GLU A 338 -11.41 4.24 27.96
N LYS A 339 -12.58 3.58 27.92
CA LYS A 339 -13.81 4.03 28.60
C LYS A 339 -14.20 5.49 28.40
N THR A 340 -14.54 5.86 27.17
CA THR A 340 -15.74 6.69 26.98
C THR A 340 -16.84 5.79 26.46
N GLU A 341 -17.81 5.53 27.32
CA GLU A 341 -19.11 4.97 26.97
C GLU A 341 -19.76 5.85 25.89
N PHE A 342 -19.44 5.59 24.61
CA PHE A 342 -20.39 5.80 23.53
C PHE A 342 -21.45 4.70 23.66
N VAL A 343 -22.36 4.85 24.63
CA VAL A 343 -23.61 4.10 24.60
C VAL A 343 -24.43 4.63 23.43
N ASN A 344 -24.25 4.02 22.27
CA ASN A 344 -25.32 3.38 21.49
C ASN A 344 -24.89 3.20 20.05
N ASP A 345 -25.11 1.98 19.55
CA ASP A 345 -25.30 1.63 18.14
C ASP A 345 -24.47 2.41 17.12
N GLY A 346 -23.33 1.84 16.73
CA GLY A 346 -22.66 2.03 15.45
C GLY A 346 -22.59 3.47 14.94
N ILE A 347 -21.41 4.08 14.97
CA ILE A 347 -21.14 5.22 14.09
C ILE A 347 -21.23 4.69 12.65
N GLU A 348 -22.43 4.76 12.07
CA GLU A 348 -22.67 4.59 10.66
C GLU A 348 -22.13 5.84 9.99
N LEU A 349 -20.98 5.74 9.33
CA LEU A 349 -20.53 6.78 8.42
C LEU A 349 -21.48 6.75 7.21
N LYS A 350 -22.62 7.44 7.33
CA LYS A 350 -23.58 7.61 6.24
C LYS A 350 -23.04 8.66 5.28
N LYS A 351 -23.18 8.33 4.00
CA LYS A 351 -23.03 9.23 2.87
C LYS A 351 -23.77 10.54 3.16
N ALA A 352 -23.05 11.63 3.45
CA ALA A 352 -23.57 12.99 3.30
C ALA A 352 -23.61 13.31 1.80
N ALA A 353 -24.43 12.57 1.06
CA ALA A 353 -24.82 12.86 -0.31
C ALA A 353 -26.34 12.77 -0.36
N ASN A 354 -26.96 13.78 0.22
CA ASN A 354 -28.24 14.37 -0.17
C ASN A 354 -28.59 15.40 0.89
N ASN A 355 -28.27 16.65 0.61
CA ASN A 355 -29.19 17.78 0.74
C ASN A 355 -28.59 18.95 -0.05
N VAL A 356 -29.22 19.22 -1.18
CA VAL A 356 -29.30 20.56 -1.77
C VAL A 356 -29.99 21.47 -0.76
#